data_AF-A0A5P2W7G9-F1
#
_entry.id   AF-A0A5P2W7G9-F1
#
_cell.length_a   1.000
_cell.length_b   1.000
_cell.length_c   1.000
_cell.angle_alpha   90.00
_cell.angle_beta   90.00
_cell.angle_gamma   90.00
#
_symmetry.space_group_name_H-M   'P 1'
#
loop_
_entity.id
_entity.type
_entity.pdbx_description
1 polymer ?
#
loop_
_entity_poly.entity_id
_entity_poly.type
_entity_poly.pdbx_seq_one_letter_code
_entity_poly.pdbx_strand_id
1 'polypeptide(L)'
;MIEELADRLRQCGEDTGHPEFAARMAHALEAVVADLQALPRDDAPTVLDLYRYVKERLARNPEDSAARWGLVALSLVHGANDGGLSLLGPEIAADPAIVADAVTIADWVFQEIGFDLTRELREACSYADRRALEAPARTNDRLID
;
A
#
# COMPACT_ATOMS: atom_id res chain seq x y z
N MET A 1 -0.84 19.30 5.76
CA MET A 1 -0.07 19.63 4.54
C MET A 1 0.53 18.35 3.95
N ILE A 2 1.13 18.36 2.75
CA ILE A 2 1.73 17.14 2.16
C ILE A 2 2.80 16.56 3.10
N GLU A 3 3.53 17.44 3.79
CA GLU A 3 4.62 17.07 4.71
C GLU A 3 4.12 16.27 5.93
N GLU A 4 2.85 16.40 6.30
CA GLU A 4 2.27 15.72 7.48
C GLU A 4 1.69 14.34 7.15
N LEU A 5 1.60 13.96 5.88
CA LEU A 5 0.95 12.71 5.50
C LEU A 5 1.72 11.48 5.98
N ALA A 6 3.06 11.53 5.95
CA ALA A 6 3.90 10.43 6.44
C ALA A 6 3.73 10.23 7.96
N ASP A 7 3.65 11.32 8.72
CA ASP A 7 3.44 11.27 10.17
C ASP A 7 2.04 10.76 10.52
N ARG A 8 1.02 11.13 9.74
CA ARG A 8 -0.32 10.57 9.88
C ARG A 8 -0.35 9.06 9.62
N LEU A 9 0.36 8.58 8.59
CA LEU A 9 0.47 7.13 8.34
C LEU A 9 1.11 6.41 9.52
N ARG A 10 2.22 6.94 10.05
CA ARG A 10 2.89 6.38 11.22
C ARG A 10 1.95 6.30 12.41
N GLN A 11 1.23 7.39 12.71
CA GLN A 11 0.28 7.43 13.82
C GLN A 11 -0.86 6.40 13.64
N CYS A 12 -1.50 6.35 12.48
CA CYS A 12 -2.52 5.34 12.20
C CYS A 12 -1.96 3.90 12.29
N GLY A 13 -0.70 3.70 11.92
CA GLY A 13 0.01 2.44 12.12
C GLY A 13 0.13 2.03 13.57
N GLU A 14 0.52 2.96 14.44
CA GLU A 14 0.56 2.72 15.89
C GLU A 14 -0.84 2.40 16.43
N ASP A 15 -1.85 3.17 16.03
CA ASP A 15 -3.23 3.05 16.52
C ASP A 15 -3.88 1.71 16.09
N THR A 16 -3.50 1.19 14.92
CA THR A 16 -4.00 -0.10 14.38
C THR A 16 -3.12 -1.30 14.72
N GLY A 17 -1.98 -1.11 15.39
CA GLY A 17 -1.05 -2.19 15.75
C GLY A 17 -0.12 -2.66 14.62
N HIS A 18 0.04 -1.86 13.57
CA HIS A 18 0.87 -2.15 12.38
C HIS A 18 2.03 -1.15 12.18
N PRO A 19 2.85 -0.82 13.21
CA PRO A 19 3.82 0.27 13.14
C PRO A 19 4.92 0.04 12.08
N GLU A 20 5.39 -1.19 11.91
CA GLU A 20 6.42 -1.52 10.92
C GLU A 20 5.91 -1.39 9.48
N PHE A 21 4.67 -1.83 9.23
CA PHE A 21 4.03 -1.67 7.93
C PHE A 21 3.78 -0.19 7.63
N ALA A 22 3.28 0.57 8.61
CA ALA A 22 3.08 2.01 8.47
C ALA A 22 4.38 2.78 8.19
N ALA A 23 5.49 2.38 8.82
CA ALA A 23 6.80 2.96 8.53
C ALA A 23 7.22 2.73 7.07
N ARG A 24 6.97 1.54 6.52
CA ARG A 24 7.21 1.27 5.08
C ARG A 24 6.32 2.12 4.18
N MET A 25 5.04 2.26 4.51
CA MET A 25 4.10 3.09 3.73
C MET A 25 4.45 4.58 3.80
N ALA A 26 4.85 5.07 4.98
CA ALA A 26 5.34 6.43 5.15
C ALA A 26 6.59 6.69 4.29
N HIS A 27 7.52 5.73 4.25
CA HIS A 27 8.71 5.84 3.40
C HIS A 27 8.36 5.85 1.90
N ALA A 28 7.44 4.99 1.46
CA ALA A 28 6.95 4.99 0.08
C ALA A 28 6.29 6.33 -0.29
N LEU A 29 5.53 6.92 0.64
CA LEU A 29 4.90 8.22 0.45
C LEU A 29 5.93 9.35 0.38
N GLU A 30 6.92 9.37 1.28
CA GLU A 30 8.01 10.34 1.29
C GLU A 30 8.78 10.33 -0.04
N ALA A 31 9.05 9.15 -0.59
CA ALA A 31 9.73 9.01 -1.88
C ALA A 31 8.94 9.68 -3.02
N VAL A 32 7.64 9.41 -3.15
CA VAL A 32 6.83 10.01 -4.22
C VAL A 32 6.57 11.51 -4.00
N VAL A 33 6.54 11.97 -2.74
CA VAL A 33 6.48 13.40 -2.40
C VAL A 33 7.76 14.10 -2.84
N ALA A 34 8.93 13.55 -2.51
CA ALA A 34 10.21 14.12 -2.89
C ALA A 34 10.34 14.20 -4.42
N ASP A 35 9.91 13.16 -5.13
CA ASP A 35 9.88 13.14 -6.59
C ASP A 35 9.00 14.25 -7.18
N LEU A 36 7.80 14.48 -6.61
CA LEU A 36 6.92 15.56 -7.04
C LEU A 36 7.51 16.94 -6.76
N GLN A 37 8.11 17.12 -5.57
CA GLN A 37 8.73 18.38 -5.16
C GLN A 37 9.95 18.74 -6.03
N ALA A 38 10.60 17.76 -6.64
CA ALA A 38 11.73 17.97 -7.55
C ALA A 38 11.30 18.48 -8.94
N LEU A 39 10.01 18.47 -9.29
CA LEU A 39 9.53 18.95 -10.58
C LEU A 39 9.58 20.48 -10.67
N PRO A 40 9.95 21.07 -11.83
CA PRO A 40 9.93 22.53 -12.00
C PRO A 40 8.50 23.07 -11.90
N ARG A 41 8.24 23.91 -10.89
CA ARG A 41 6.93 24.49 -10.61
C ARG A 41 7.07 25.89 -9.98
N ASP A 42 6.08 26.74 -10.24
CA ASP A 42 5.99 28.07 -9.64
C ASP A 42 5.22 28.06 -8.30
N ASP A 43 4.48 27.00 -8.01
CA ASP A 43 3.62 26.81 -6.85
C ASP A 43 3.99 25.57 -6.01
N ALA A 44 3.62 25.61 -4.73
CA ALA A 44 3.80 24.48 -3.83
C ALA A 44 2.83 23.34 -4.20
N PRO A 45 3.29 22.07 -4.26
CA PRO A 45 2.45 20.96 -4.65
C PRO A 45 1.33 20.69 -3.62
N THR A 46 0.15 20.33 -4.13
CA THR A 46 -1.00 19.94 -3.32
C THR A 46 -1.16 18.42 -3.27
N VAL A 47 -1.93 17.91 -2.31
CA VAL A 47 -2.27 16.47 -2.23
C VAL A 47 -2.93 15.98 -3.52
N LEU A 48 -3.73 16.83 -4.17
CA LEU A 48 -4.35 16.50 -5.46
C LEU A 48 -3.30 16.36 -6.58
N ASP A 49 -2.28 17.22 -6.58
CA ASP A 49 -1.15 17.10 -7.50
C ASP A 49 -0.40 15.79 -7.29
N LEU A 50 -0.20 15.38 -6.04
CA LEU A 50 0.43 14.10 -5.71
C LEU A 50 -0.39 12.90 -6.20
N TYR A 51 -1.71 12.89 -5.94
CA TYR A 51 -2.59 11.86 -6.49
C TYR A 51 -2.52 11.78 -8.02
N ARG A 52 -2.56 12.93 -8.70
CA ARG A 52 -2.47 12.98 -10.17
C ARG A 52 -1.11 12.50 -10.66
N TYR A 53 -0.03 13.00 -10.07
CA TYR A 53 1.34 12.65 -10.42
C TYR A 53 1.57 11.14 -10.37
N VAL A 54 1.19 10.51 -9.27
CA VAL A 54 1.43 9.08 -9.08
C VAL A 54 0.51 8.23 -9.98
N LYS A 55 -0.74 8.64 -10.21
CA LYS A 55 -1.63 7.99 -11.19
C LYS A 55 -1.10 8.09 -12.62
N GLU A 56 -0.57 9.24 -13.01
CA GLU A 56 0.02 9.45 -14.33
C GLU A 56 1.29 8.61 -14.52
N ARG A 57 2.13 8.50 -13.49
CA ARG A 57 3.29 7.58 -13.51
C ARG A 57 2.87 6.15 -13.76
N LEU A 58 1.89 5.66 -13.00
CA LEU A 58 1.40 4.28 -13.14
C LEU A 58 0.69 4.05 -14.48
N ALA A 59 0.00 5.05 -15.03
CA ALA A 59 -0.61 4.97 -16.35
C ALA A 59 0.44 4.90 -17.48
N ARG A 60 1.57 5.60 -17.33
CA ARG A 60 2.69 5.55 -18.30
C ARG A 60 3.54 4.30 -18.15
N ASN A 61 3.74 3.84 -16.93
CA ASN A 61 4.48 2.64 -16.60
C ASN A 61 3.69 1.80 -15.56
N PRO A 62 2.89 0.82 -16.02
CA PRO A 62 2.17 -0.07 -15.14
C PRO A 62 3.06 -0.91 -14.22
N GLU A 63 4.37 -1.02 -14.46
CA GLU A 63 5.32 -1.74 -13.61
C GLU A 63 5.98 -0.83 -12.56
N ASP A 64 5.62 0.45 -12.48
CA ASP A 64 6.18 1.40 -11.50
C ASP A 64 5.68 1.08 -10.07
N SER A 65 6.38 0.16 -9.41
CA SER A 65 6.09 -0.28 -8.04
C SER A 65 6.16 0.87 -7.04
N ALA A 66 7.10 1.82 -7.20
CA ALA A 66 7.19 2.99 -6.33
C ALA A 66 5.94 3.87 -6.44
N ALA A 67 5.46 4.12 -7.66
CA ALA A 67 4.19 4.84 -7.86
C ALA A 67 3.00 4.05 -7.28
N ARG A 68 2.96 2.74 -7.48
CA ARG A 68 1.89 1.91 -6.93
C ARG A 68 1.83 1.97 -5.40
N TRP A 69 2.95 1.76 -4.72
CA TRP A 69 3.01 1.83 -3.26
C TRP A 69 2.77 3.24 -2.73
N GLY A 70 3.16 4.28 -3.46
CA GLY A 70 2.78 5.66 -3.17
C GLY A 70 1.25 5.88 -3.20
N LEU A 71 0.54 5.27 -4.16
CA LEU A 71 -0.92 5.31 -4.20
C LEU A 71 -1.58 4.49 -3.09
N VAL A 72 -1.03 3.33 -2.73
CA VAL A 72 -1.50 2.54 -1.58
C VAL A 72 -1.37 3.35 -0.29
N ALA A 73 -0.21 3.97 -0.06
CA ALA A 73 0.03 4.81 1.11
C ALA A 73 -0.92 6.02 1.16
N LEU A 74 -1.19 6.66 0.02
CA LEU A 74 -2.18 7.73 -0.10
C LEU A 74 -3.61 7.25 0.20
N SER A 75 -3.98 6.05 -0.27
CA SER A 75 -5.27 5.44 0.00
C SER A 75 -5.45 5.18 1.50
N LEU A 76 -4.43 4.65 2.17
CA LEU A 76 -4.46 4.39 3.61
C LEU A 76 -4.61 5.68 4.42
N VAL A 77 -3.79 6.71 4.15
CA VAL A 77 -3.80 7.94 4.96
C VAL A 77 -5.09 8.75 4.81
N HIS A 78 -5.79 8.58 3.69
CA HIS A 78 -7.05 9.25 3.39
C HIS A 78 -8.28 8.38 3.61
N GLY A 79 -8.12 7.14 4.08
CA GLY A 79 -9.23 6.23 4.37
C GLY A 79 -10.03 5.83 3.14
N ALA A 80 -9.35 5.56 2.01
CA ALA A 80 -10.02 5.00 0.84
C ALA A 80 -10.67 3.64 1.19
N ASN A 81 -11.89 3.41 0.70
CA ASN A 81 -12.71 2.26 1.08
C ASN A 81 -12.08 0.89 0.82
N ASP A 82 -11.04 0.78 -0.01
CA ASP A 82 -10.34 -0.48 -0.29
C ASP A 82 -8.89 -0.49 0.24
N GLY A 83 -8.43 0.57 0.91
CA GLY A 83 -7.04 0.71 1.38
C GLY A 83 -5.98 0.61 0.28
N GLY A 84 -6.37 0.69 -1.01
CA GLY A 84 -5.48 0.44 -2.14
C GLY A 84 -5.31 -1.03 -2.53
N LEU A 85 -6.10 -1.97 -1.99
CA LEU A 85 -6.03 -3.40 -2.33
C LEU A 85 -6.19 -3.67 -3.83
N SER A 86 -7.01 -2.87 -4.53
CA SER A 86 -7.20 -2.98 -5.98
C SER A 86 -5.90 -2.76 -6.79
N LEU A 87 -4.86 -2.19 -6.17
CA LEU A 87 -3.57 -1.92 -6.81
C LEU A 87 -2.57 -3.08 -6.67
N LEU A 88 -2.79 -4.02 -5.73
CA LEU A 88 -1.79 -5.01 -5.32
C LEU A 88 -1.71 -6.27 -6.18
N GLY A 89 -2.70 -6.53 -7.05
CA GLY A 89 -2.70 -7.73 -7.90
C GLY A 89 -1.37 -7.96 -8.65
N PRO A 90 -0.82 -6.96 -9.37
CA PRO A 90 0.47 -7.07 -10.04
C PRO A 90 1.66 -7.31 -9.10
N GLU A 91 1.68 -6.71 -7.90
CA GLU A 91 2.76 -6.91 -6.92
C GLU A 91 2.71 -8.33 -6.34
N ILE A 92 1.51 -8.83 -6.03
CA ILE A 92 1.28 -10.20 -5.55
C ILE A 92 1.65 -11.24 -6.61
N ALA A 93 1.39 -10.95 -7.88
CA ALA A 93 1.81 -11.82 -8.99
C ALA A 93 3.34 -11.90 -9.11
N ALA A 94 4.04 -10.78 -8.86
CA ALA A 94 5.50 -10.71 -8.92
C ALA A 94 6.16 -11.30 -7.67
N ASP A 95 5.60 -11.05 -6.48
CA ASP A 95 6.04 -11.56 -5.20
C ASP A 95 4.84 -11.97 -4.32
N PRO A 96 4.55 -13.28 -4.20
CA PRO A 96 3.47 -13.78 -3.36
C PRO A 96 3.60 -13.43 -1.86
N ALA A 97 4.78 -13.03 -1.37
CA ALA A 97 4.93 -12.56 0.01
C ALA A 97 4.13 -11.29 0.30
N ILE A 98 3.79 -10.49 -0.73
CA ILE A 98 2.96 -9.28 -0.63
C ILE A 98 1.52 -9.59 -0.19
N VAL A 99 1.09 -10.86 -0.20
CA VAL A 99 -0.19 -11.25 0.43
C VAL A 99 -0.23 -10.87 1.91
N ALA A 100 0.90 -10.90 2.62
CA ALA A 100 0.96 -10.46 4.01
C ALA A 100 0.60 -8.96 4.15
N ASP A 101 1.16 -8.12 3.28
CA ASP A 101 0.85 -6.69 3.24
C ASP A 101 -0.63 -6.43 2.88
N ALA A 102 -1.20 -7.22 1.96
CA ALA A 102 -2.62 -7.13 1.61
C ALA A 102 -3.53 -7.50 2.81
N VAL A 103 -3.17 -8.51 3.59
CA VAL A 103 -3.89 -8.86 4.83
C VAL A 103 -3.77 -7.72 5.86
N THR A 104 -2.59 -7.15 6.03
CA THR A 104 -2.37 -6.00 6.92
C THR A 104 -3.23 -4.80 6.51
N ILE A 105 -3.37 -4.50 5.22
CA ILE A 105 -4.24 -3.42 4.74
C ILE A 105 -5.71 -3.71 5.07
N ALA A 106 -6.17 -4.95 4.86
CA ALA A 106 -7.55 -5.33 5.17
C ALA A 106 -7.84 -5.21 6.68
N ASP A 107 -6.93 -5.67 7.53
CA ASP A 107 -7.06 -5.53 8.98
C ASP A 107 -7.01 -4.07 9.43
N TRP A 108 -6.06 -3.28 8.91
CA TRP A 108 -5.98 -1.84 9.18
C TRP A 108 -7.32 -1.15 8.89
N VAL A 109 -7.89 -1.34 7.69
CA VAL A 109 -9.15 -0.70 7.31
C VAL A 109 -10.31 -1.15 8.21
N PHE A 110 -10.31 -2.43 8.61
CA PHE A 110 -11.30 -2.92 9.58
C PHE A 110 -11.14 -2.27 10.96
N GLN A 111 -9.92 -2.11 11.47
CA GLN A 111 -9.66 -1.45 12.76
C GLN A 111 -10.05 0.04 12.74
N GLU A 112 -9.73 0.76 11.67
CA GLU A 112 -9.97 2.22 11.58
C GLU A 112 -11.45 2.56 11.37
N ILE A 113 -12.13 1.86 10.44
CA ILE A 113 -13.47 2.25 9.99
C ILE A 113 -14.50 1.12 9.97
N GLY A 114 -14.13 -0.10 10.41
CA GLY A 114 -15.05 -1.24 10.49
C GLY A 114 -15.48 -1.84 9.15
N PHE A 115 -14.78 -1.50 8.06
CA PHE A 115 -15.10 -2.02 6.72
C PHE A 115 -14.49 -3.41 6.51
N ASP A 116 -15.33 -4.37 6.12
CA ASP A 116 -14.90 -5.72 5.73
C ASP A 116 -14.42 -5.72 4.27
N LEU A 117 -13.10 -5.88 4.09
CA LEU A 117 -12.45 -5.94 2.78
C LEU A 117 -12.19 -7.36 2.28
N THR A 118 -12.89 -8.37 2.80
CA THR A 118 -12.70 -9.77 2.41
C THR A 118 -12.82 -9.97 0.90
N ARG A 119 -13.71 -9.23 0.23
CA ARG A 119 -13.90 -9.35 -1.23
C ARG A 119 -12.71 -8.78 -1.99
N GLU A 120 -12.30 -7.57 -1.64
CA GLU A 120 -11.19 -6.83 -2.24
C GLU A 120 -9.87 -7.57 -2.02
N LEU A 121 -9.66 -8.12 -0.81
CA LEU A 121 -8.52 -8.96 -0.47
C LEU A 121 -8.49 -10.22 -1.32
N ARG A 122 -9.64 -10.90 -1.49
CA ARG A 122 -9.73 -12.09 -2.35
C ARG A 122 -9.40 -11.76 -3.80
N GLU A 123 -9.85 -10.61 -4.30
CA GLU A 123 -9.55 -10.15 -5.65
C GLU A 123 -8.07 -9.87 -5.83
N ALA A 124 -7.42 -9.15 -4.91
CA ALA A 124 -5.98 -8.91 -4.92
C ALA A 124 -5.18 -10.23 -4.90
N CYS A 125 -5.54 -11.16 -4.01
CA CYS A 125 -4.89 -12.46 -3.88
C CYS A 125 -5.14 -13.40 -5.07
N SER A 126 -6.14 -13.15 -5.91
CA SER A 126 -6.44 -14.00 -7.08
C SER A 126 -5.34 -13.99 -8.14
N TYR A 127 -4.44 -13.01 -8.08
CA TYR A 127 -3.27 -12.86 -8.95
C TYR A 127 -2.08 -13.73 -8.53
N ALA A 128 -2.08 -14.29 -7.31
CA ALA A 128 -0.96 -15.09 -6.82
C ALA A 128 -0.89 -16.46 -7.50
N ASP A 129 0.32 -16.95 -7.78
CA ASP A 129 0.51 -18.36 -8.10
C ASP A 129 0.24 -19.19 -6.83
N ARG A 130 -0.86 -19.96 -6.86
CA ARG A 130 -1.27 -20.86 -5.78
C ARG A 130 -0.12 -21.75 -5.28
N ARG A 131 0.72 -22.27 -6.18
CA ARG A 131 1.83 -23.16 -5.79
C ARG A 131 2.91 -22.39 -5.01
N ALA A 132 3.14 -21.14 -5.38
CA ALA A 132 4.08 -20.28 -4.69
C ALA A 132 3.57 -19.85 -3.31
N LEU A 133 2.25 -19.69 -3.12
CA LEU A 133 1.65 -19.43 -1.80
C LEU A 133 1.66 -20.64 -0.86
N GLU A 134 1.49 -21.86 -1.40
CA GLU A 134 1.50 -23.08 -0.58
C GLU A 134 2.89 -23.40 0.00
N ALA A 135 3.98 -22.93 -0.62
CA ALA A 135 5.33 -23.20 -0.16
C ALA A 135 5.68 -22.51 1.19
N PRO A 136 5.46 -21.20 1.39
CA PRO A 136 5.58 -20.53 2.69
C PRO A 136 4.68 -21.15 3.76
N ALA A 137 3.42 -21.44 3.43
CA ALA A 137 2.44 -21.99 4.38
C ALA A 137 2.89 -23.34 4.98
N ARG A 138 3.43 -24.25 4.15
CA ARG A 138 3.94 -25.56 4.61
C ARG A 138 5.27 -25.47 5.36
N THR A 139 6.00 -24.37 5.23
CA THR A 139 7.29 -24.19 5.91
C THR A 139 7.07 -23.78 7.37
N ASN A 140 6.00 -23.03 7.67
CA ASN A 140 5.62 -22.66 9.03
C ASN A 140 5.07 -23.84 9.85
N ASP A 141 4.41 -24.81 9.21
CA ASP A 141 3.92 -26.03 9.88
C ASP A 141 5.06 -26.94 10.40
N ARG A 142 6.29 -26.79 9.89
CA ARG A 142 7.46 -27.61 10.31
C ARG A 142 8.26 -27.02 11.47
N LEU A 143 7.93 -25.82 11.93
CA LEU A 143 8.59 -25.15 13.06
C LEU A 143 7.80 -25.33 14.38
N ILE A 144 6.72 -26.11 14.36
CA ILE A 144 5.84 -26.40 15.51
C ILE A 144 5.91 -27.88 15.93
N ASP A 145 6.93 -28.63 15.48
CA ASP A 145 7.25 -29.98 15.97
C ASP A 145 8.56 -29.99 16.78
#